data_AF-A0A821K898-F1
#
_entry.id   AF-A0A821K898-F1
#
_cell.length_a   1.000
_cell.length_b   1.000
_cell.length_c   1.000
_cell.angle_alpha   90.00
_cell.angle_beta   90.00
_cell.angle_gamma   90.00
#
_symmetry.space_group_name_H-M   'P 1'
#
loop_
_entity.id
_entity.type
_entity.pdbx_description
1 polymer ?
#
loop_
_entity_poly.entity_id
_entity_poly.type
_entity_poly.pdbx_seq_one_letter_code
_entity_poly.pdbx_strand_id
1 'polypeptide(L)' 'QQTLSNERFLLVDLFMTRGKDRILVFSSDQQLELLFESEIIFMDGTFDTTPPNFKQVYLIHAQKFGQGTW' A
#
# COMPACT_ATOMS: atom_id res chain seq x y z
N GLN A 1 -9.92 -4.52 7.57
CA GLN A 1 -9.72 -3.17 8.14
C GLN A 1 -10.41 -2.14 7.26
N GLN A 2 -10.91 -1.08 7.87
CA GLN A 2 -11.65 -0.01 7.20
C GLN A 2 -11.05 1.36 7.55
N THR A 3 -11.32 2.36 6.72
CA THR A 3 -11.03 3.78 7.00
C THR A 3 -12.04 4.34 8.01
N LEU A 4 -11.83 5.58 8.46
CA LEU A 4 -12.81 6.32 9.29
C LEU A 4 -14.12 6.62 8.53
N SER A 5 -14.08 6.60 7.19
CA SER A 5 -15.24 6.70 6.29
C SER A 5 -15.93 5.35 6.04
N ASN A 6 -15.55 4.28 6.74
CA ASN A 6 -16.03 2.90 6.55
C ASN A 6 -15.69 2.26 5.19
N GLU A 7 -14.74 2.83 4.46
CA GLU A 7 -14.27 2.27 3.18
C GLU A 7 -13.26 1.15 3.42
N ARG A 8 -13.14 0.22 2.46
CA ARG A 8 -12.18 -0.90 2.54
C ARG A 8 -10.75 -0.36 2.56
N PHE A 9 -9.95 -0.84 3.51
CA PHE A 9 -8.55 -0.39 3.66
C PHE A 9 -7.52 -1.52 3.70
N LEU A 10 -7.88 -2.73 4.13
CA LEU A 10 -7.02 -3.91 3.95
C LEU A 10 -7.42 -4.59 2.64
N LEU A 11 -6.63 -4.38 1.59
CA LEU A 11 -6.94 -4.89 0.25
C LEU A 11 -6.50 -6.34 0.08
N VAL A 12 -5.35 -6.69 0.66
CA VAL A 12 -4.73 -8.01 0.52
C VAL A 12 -4.29 -8.51 1.88
N ASP A 13 -4.65 -9.75 2.16
CA ASP A 13 -4.17 -10.53 3.30
C ASP A 13 -3.92 -11.96 2.82
N LEU A 14 -2.67 -12.25 2.46
CA LEU A 14 -2.28 -13.50 1.81
C LEU A 14 -1.22 -14.24 2.60
N PHE A 15 -1.44 -15.53 2.79
CA PHE A 15 -0.45 -16.46 3.33
C PHE A 15 0.26 -17.17 2.17
N MET A 16 1.57 -17.06 2.12
CA MET A 16 2.38 -17.69 1.07
C MET A 16 2.44 -19.20 1.30
N THR A 17 2.11 -19.99 0.28
CA THR A 17 2.01 -21.47 0.36
C THR A 17 3.31 -22.18 0.71
N ARG A 18 4.48 -21.53 0.54
CA ARG A 18 5.80 -22.10 0.81
C ARG A 18 6.47 -21.56 2.09
N GLY A 19 5.71 -21.08 3.07
CA GLY A 19 6.29 -20.64 4.34
C GLY A 19 5.29 -20.08 5.36
N LYS A 20 5.83 -19.40 6.39
CA LYS A 20 5.04 -18.62 7.36
C LYS A 20 4.89 -17.14 6.93
N ASP A 21 5.28 -16.83 5.70
CA ASP A 21 5.30 -15.46 5.21
C ASP A 21 3.88 -15.01 4.85
N ARG A 22 3.53 -13.81 5.31
CA ARG A 22 2.23 -13.18 5.11
C ARG A 22 2.44 -11.84 4.43
N ILE A 23 1.63 -11.55 3.42
CA ILE A 23 1.63 -10.26 2.73
C ILE A 23 0.35 -9.53 3.14
N LEU A 24 0.54 -8.32 3.67
CA LEU A 24 -0.55 -7.39 3.95
C LEU A 24 -0.39 -6.17 3.04
N VAL A 25 -1.47 -5.77 2.37
CA VAL A 25 -1.52 -4.52 1.60
C VAL A 25 -2.63 -3.64 2.14
N PHE A 26 -2.23 -2.49 2.67
CA PHE A 26 -3.13 -1.47 3.18
C PHE A 26 -3.20 -0.30 2.20
N SER A 27 -4.38 -0.02 1.67
CA SER A 27 -4.66 1.09 0.77
C SER A 27 -6.18 1.21 0.57
N SER A 28 -6.67 2.37 0.12
CA SER A 28 -8.04 2.47 -0.39
C SER A 28 -8.11 2.04 -1.86
N ASP A 29 -9.30 1.67 -2.32
CA ASP A 29 -9.52 1.35 -3.74
C ASP A 29 -9.18 2.54 -4.66
N GLN A 30 -9.49 3.77 -4.23
CA GLN A 30 -9.15 5.00 -4.95
C GLN A 30 -7.64 5.22 -5.07
N GLN A 31 -6.87 4.90 -4.02
CA GLN A 31 -5.42 5.00 -4.05
C GLN A 31 -4.81 3.96 -4.98
N LEU A 32 -5.42 2.78 -5.11
CA LEU A 32 -4.98 1.75 -6.05
C LEU A 32 -5.24 2.17 -7.51
N GLU A 33 -6.40 2.77 -7.78
CA GLU A 33 -6.72 3.35 -9.09
C GLU A 33 -5.75 4.48 -9.43
N LEU A 34 -5.48 5.38 -8.48
CA LEU A 34 -4.47 6.42 -8.64
C LEU A 34 -3.09 5.84 -8.98
N LEU A 35 -2.68 4.79 -8.27
CA LEU A 35 -1.42 4.12 -8.52
C LEU A 35 -1.37 3.50 -9.92
N PHE A 36 -2.48 2.92 -10.39
CA PHE A 36 -2.61 2.33 -11.72
C PHE A 36 -2.55 3.39 -12.85
N GLU A 37 -3.13 4.57 -12.62
CA GLU A 37 -3.13 5.68 -13.58
C GLU A 37 -1.84 6.52 -13.57
N SER A 38 -1.01 6.40 -12.54
CA SER A 38 0.15 7.29 -12.37
C SER A 38 1.30 6.94 -13.31
N GLU A 39 1.82 7.95 -14.00
CA GLU A 39 3.02 7.82 -14.84
C GLU A 39 4.30 7.63 -14.03
N ILE A 40 4.33 8.18 -12.81
CA ILE A 40 5.49 8.14 -11.91
C ILE A 40 5.06 7.56 -10.57
N ILE A 41 5.81 6.55 -10.12
CA ILE A 41 5.68 5.95 -8.80
C ILE A 41 7.00 6.08 -8.05
N PHE A 42 6.90 6.35 -6.75
CA PHE A 42 8.02 6.33 -5.81
C PHE A 42 7.83 5.15 -4.88
N MET A 43 8.90 4.40 -4.65
CA MET A 43 8.90 3.25 -3.76
C MET A 43 10.03 3.38 -2.77
N ASP A 44 9.72 3.19 -1.49
CA ASP A 44 10.68 3.13 -0.42
C ASP A 44 10.41 1.89 0.44
N GLY A 45 11.43 1.37 1.10
CA GLY A 45 11.31 0.21 1.96
C GLY A 45 12.33 0.24 3.07
N THR A 46 11.89 0.00 4.30
CA THR A 46 12.77 -0.13 5.46
C THR A 46 12.87 -1.59 5.90
N PHE A 47 14.11 -2.06 6.06
CA PHE A 47 14.43 -3.36 6.65
C PHE A 47 14.76 -3.24 8.14
N ASP A 48 15.25 -2.09 8.59
CA ASP A 48 15.78 -1.90 9.95
C ASP A 48 14.68 -1.69 11.00
N THR A 49 13.48 -1.28 10.56
CA THR A 49 12.33 -0.94 11.43
C THR A 49 11.03 -1.57 10.93
N THR A 50 10.95 -2.90 10.99
CA THR A 50 9.73 -3.66 10.65
C THR A 50 9.00 -4.15 11.90
N PRO A 51 7.65 -4.20 11.91
CA PRO A 51 6.90 -4.80 13.00
C PRO A 51 7.32 -6.26 13.28
N PRO A 52 7.25 -6.71 14.54
CA PRO A 52 7.47 -8.11 14.86
C PRO A 52 6.57 -9.01 14.00
N ASN A 53 7.15 -10.09 13.46
CA ASN A 53 6.57 -11.05 12.51
C ASN A 53 6.57 -10.66 11.02
N PHE A 54 7.02 -9.46 10.66
CA PHE A 54 7.23 -9.07 9.26
C PHE A 54 8.70 -8.81 8.99
N LYS A 55 9.16 -9.12 7.78
CA LYS A 55 10.55 -8.95 7.37
C LYS A 55 10.84 -7.55 6.82
N GLN A 56 9.81 -6.85 6.34
CA GLN A 56 9.98 -5.58 5.65
C GLN A 56 8.65 -4.80 5.60
N VAL A 57 8.77 -3.48 5.57
CA VAL A 57 7.67 -2.56 5.25
C VAL A 57 8.01 -1.82 3.97
N TYR A 58 7.04 -1.75 3.05
CA TYR A 58 7.14 -1.00 1.80
C TYR A 58 6.15 0.15 1.80
N LEU A 59 6.58 1.29 1.26
CA LEU A 59 5.77 2.47 0.98
C LEU A 59 5.79 2.70 -0.53
N ILE A 60 4.60 2.76 -1.14
CA ILE A 60 4.44 3.04 -2.55
C ILE A 60 3.60 4.31 -2.68
N HIS A 61 4.15 5.32 -3.33
CA HIS A 61 3.50 6.59 -3.59
C HIS A 61 3.34 6.79 -5.10
N ALA A 62 2.20 7.31 -5.49
CA ALA A 62 1.88 7.61 -6.88
C ALA A 62 1.80 9.13 -7.06
N GLN A 63 2.36 9.64 -8.16
CA GLN A 63 2.28 11.07 -8.47
C GLN A 63 1.12 11.35 -9.41
N LYS A 64 0.14 12.14 -8.94
CA LYS A 64 -0.90 12.71 -9.79
C LYS A 64 -0.56 14.15 -10.13
N PHE A 65 -0.28 14.43 -11.40
CA PHE A 65 -0.21 15.80 -11.89
C PHE A 65 -1.64 16.33 -12.10
N GLY A 66 -2.19 16.94 -11.05
CA GLY A 66 -3.37 17.80 -11.16
C GLY A 66 -2.92 19.25 -11.06
N GLN A 67 -3.14 20.05 -12.10
CA GLN A 67 -3.09 21.51 -11.96
C GLN A 67 -4.02 21.89 -10.82
N GLY A 68 -3.51 22.63 -9.83
CA GLY A 68 -4.36 23.22 -8.79
C GLY A 68 -5.34 24.18 -9.46
N THR A 69 -6.56 23.71 -9.74
CA THR A 69 -7.70 24.60 -9.85
C THR A 69 -8.19 24.82 -8.42
N TRP A 70 -7.87 26.03 -7.94
CA TRP A 70 -8.33 26.62 -6.68
C TRP A 70 -9.86 26.67 -6.59
#